data_AF-A0A3D2II52-F1
#
_entry.id   AF-A0A3D2II52-F1
#
_cell.length_a   1.000
_cell.length_b   1.000
_cell.length_c   1.000
_cell.angle_alpha   90.00
_cell.angle_beta   90.00
_cell.angle_gamma   90.00
#
_symmetry.space_group_name_H-M   'P 1'
#
loop_
_entity.id
_entity.type
_entity.pdbx_description
1 polymer ?
#
loop_
_entity_poly.entity_id
_entity_poly.type
_entity_poly.pdbx_seq_one_letter_code
_entity_poly.pdbx_strand_id
1 'polypeptide(L)'
;MEDKKTDEQEKSSFWQRRKERLEEDKKAKSWLREWVDALVFAFFAAAILRALIFGSYKIPTPSMEQNLMVGDFLIVSNLTYGPRTPMGICVPFTQWCLPGVKLPSTRIPGFRDVERNDIIVFNVPHEIKPISQKTNYIKRAVAVAGDTLEIRNKVVYINGEEELNHEGLQKHYFLKMNDKVRLSEAKMRSVGAGALQNIPGGN
;
A
#
# COMPACT_ATOMS: atom_id res chain seq x y z
N MET A 1 44.01 -40.66 -54.41
CA MET A 1 44.71 -40.29 -53.16
C MET A 1 44.35 -38.89 -52.67
N GLU A 2 43.64 -38.06 -53.47
CA GLU A 2 43.21 -36.71 -53.09
C GLU A 2 41.99 -36.65 -52.16
N ASP A 3 41.01 -37.56 -52.30
CA ASP A 3 39.76 -37.48 -51.52
C ASP A 3 39.93 -37.66 -50.01
N LYS A 4 40.96 -38.41 -49.56
CA LYS A 4 41.19 -38.65 -48.12
C LYS A 4 41.72 -37.42 -47.37
N LYS A 5 42.37 -36.46 -48.05
CA LYS A 5 42.94 -35.27 -47.40
C LYS A 5 41.90 -34.17 -47.15
N THR A 6 40.91 -34.05 -48.04
CA THR A 6 39.84 -33.05 -47.92
C THR A 6 38.88 -33.38 -46.77
N ASP A 7 38.53 -34.66 -46.60
CA ASP A 7 37.67 -35.16 -45.51
C ASP A 7 38.29 -34.99 -44.11
N GLU A 8 39.60 -35.16 -43.96
CA GLU A 8 40.30 -34.98 -42.67
C GLU A 8 40.38 -33.50 -42.27
N GLN A 9 40.61 -32.61 -43.24
CA GLN A 9 40.62 -31.16 -43.01
C GLN A 9 39.22 -30.65 -42.62
N GLU A 10 38.16 -31.13 -43.28
CA GLU A 10 36.78 -30.76 -42.98
C GLU A 10 36.34 -31.26 -41.59
N LYS A 11 36.73 -32.48 -41.20
CA LYS A 11 36.52 -33.02 -39.85
C LYS A 11 37.23 -32.18 -38.79
N SER A 12 38.47 -31.74 -39.03
CA SER A 12 39.22 -30.92 -38.06
C SER A 12 38.58 -29.54 -37.81
N SER A 13 38.08 -28.89 -38.87
CA SER A 13 37.34 -27.63 -38.80
C SER A 13 36.01 -27.77 -38.07
N PHE A 14 35.30 -28.89 -38.29
CA PHE A 14 34.03 -29.18 -37.62
C PHE A 14 34.19 -29.34 -36.11
N TRP A 15 35.22 -30.05 -35.65
CA TRP A 15 35.50 -30.22 -34.21
C TRP A 15 35.93 -28.93 -33.52
N GLN A 16 36.69 -28.07 -34.21
CA GLN A 16 37.06 -26.74 -33.71
C GLN A 16 35.83 -25.84 -33.53
N ARG A 17 34.98 -25.72 -34.56
CA ARG A 17 33.72 -24.96 -34.48
C ARG A 17 32.77 -25.49 -33.40
N ARG A 18 32.72 -26.81 -33.20
CA ARG A 18 31.92 -27.43 -32.13
C ARG A 18 32.48 -27.08 -30.75
N LYS A 19 33.80 -27.06 -30.58
CA LYS A 19 34.45 -26.70 -29.31
C LYS A 19 34.26 -25.21 -28.98
N GLU A 20 34.42 -24.33 -29.97
CA GLU A 20 34.15 -22.89 -29.84
C GLU A 20 32.69 -22.62 -29.45
N ARG A 21 31.73 -23.27 -30.13
CA ARG A 21 30.30 -23.18 -29.78
C ARG A 21 30.00 -23.66 -28.37
N LEU A 22 30.64 -24.75 -27.92
CA LEU A 22 30.47 -25.27 -26.56
C LEU A 22 31.07 -24.33 -25.51
N GLU A 23 32.19 -23.67 -25.79
CA GLU A 23 32.80 -22.66 -24.91
C GLU A 23 31.97 -21.36 -24.89
N GLU A 24 31.43 -20.91 -26.02
CA GLU A 24 30.46 -19.82 -26.10
C GLU A 24 29.18 -20.14 -25.33
N ASP A 25 28.62 -21.34 -25.47
CA ASP A 25 27.45 -21.81 -24.73
C ASP A 25 27.73 -21.84 -23.21
N LYS A 26 28.94 -22.26 -22.80
CA LYS A 26 29.36 -22.21 -21.38
C LYS A 26 29.48 -20.79 -20.88
N LYS A 27 30.08 -19.89 -21.67
CA LYS A 27 30.23 -18.47 -21.33
C LYS A 27 28.88 -17.76 -21.26
N ALA A 28 27.98 -18.04 -22.21
CA ALA A 28 26.61 -17.54 -22.24
C ALA A 28 25.79 -18.08 -21.05
N LYS A 29 25.94 -19.36 -20.69
CA LYS A 29 25.33 -19.94 -19.47
C LYS A 29 25.88 -19.31 -18.19
N SER A 30 27.17 -19.01 -18.11
CA SER A 30 27.79 -18.33 -16.95
C SER A 30 27.28 -16.90 -16.83
N TRP A 31 27.31 -16.15 -17.94
CA TRP A 31 26.80 -14.79 -18.01
C TRP A 31 25.31 -14.74 -17.64
N LEU A 32 24.47 -15.57 -18.25
CA LEU A 32 23.05 -15.63 -17.93
C LEU A 32 22.81 -16.00 -16.46
N ARG A 33 23.62 -16.91 -15.90
CA ARG A 33 23.53 -17.29 -14.48
C ARG A 33 23.84 -16.11 -13.55
N GLU A 34 24.86 -15.31 -13.84
CA GLU A 34 25.20 -14.11 -13.07
C GLU A 34 24.06 -13.07 -13.11
N TRP A 35 23.47 -12.84 -14.29
CA TRP A 35 22.31 -11.96 -14.42
C TRP A 35 21.08 -12.47 -13.68
N VAL A 36 20.82 -13.79 -13.73
CA VAL A 36 19.73 -14.41 -12.97
C VAL A 36 19.98 -14.30 -11.47
N ASP A 37 21.21 -14.53 -11.01
CA ASP A 37 21.57 -14.42 -9.59
C ASP A 37 21.39 -12.99 -9.07
N ALA A 38 21.84 -11.99 -9.84
CA ALA A 38 21.62 -10.59 -9.54
C ALA A 38 20.12 -10.22 -9.49
N LEU A 39 19.31 -10.77 -10.41
CA LEU A 39 17.87 -10.53 -10.46
C LEU A 39 17.16 -11.18 -9.25
N VAL A 40 17.58 -12.38 -8.86
CA VAL A 40 17.08 -13.06 -7.65
C VAL A 40 17.44 -12.26 -6.40
N PHE A 41 18.68 -11.80 -6.29
CA PHE A 41 19.10 -10.95 -5.18
C PHE A 41 18.30 -9.65 -5.11
N ALA A 42 18.13 -8.96 -6.24
CA ALA A 42 17.33 -7.74 -6.34
C ALA A 42 15.86 -7.98 -5.97
N PHE A 43 15.29 -9.13 -6.36
CA PHE A 43 13.92 -9.52 -6.00
C PHE A 43 13.75 -9.65 -4.48
N PHE A 44 14.66 -10.35 -3.80
CA PHE A 44 14.61 -10.50 -2.35
C PHE A 44 14.84 -9.17 -1.62
N ALA A 45 15.80 -8.36 -2.09
CA ALA A 45 16.03 -7.02 -1.55
C ALA A 45 14.77 -6.14 -1.70
N ALA A 46 14.14 -6.14 -2.87
CA ALA A 46 12.89 -5.42 -3.12
C ALA A 46 11.72 -5.92 -2.26
N ALA A 47 11.63 -7.23 -2.02
CA ALA A 47 10.62 -7.82 -1.14
C ALA A 47 10.79 -7.35 0.32
N ILE A 48 12.03 -7.28 0.81
CA ILE A 48 12.35 -6.78 2.16
C ILE A 48 12.04 -5.28 2.26
N LEU A 49 12.48 -4.48 1.29
CA LEU A 49 12.21 -3.03 1.24
C LEU A 49 10.71 -2.75 1.24
N ARG A 50 9.94 -3.51 0.45
CA ARG A 50 8.47 -3.40 0.40
C ARG A 50 7.81 -3.86 1.70
N ALA A 51 8.32 -4.91 2.35
CA ALA A 51 7.74 -5.39 3.59
C ALA A 51 7.98 -4.43 4.77
N LEU A 52 9.18 -3.85 4.88
CA LEU A 52 9.59 -3.13 6.07
C LEU A 52 9.48 -1.61 5.97
N ILE A 53 9.76 -1.01 4.80
CA ILE A 53 9.96 0.44 4.71
C ILE A 53 8.68 1.15 4.28
N PHE A 54 8.14 0.81 3.11
CA PHE A 54 7.06 1.56 2.49
C PHE A 54 5.86 0.70 2.15
N GLY A 55 4.70 1.05 2.71
CA GLY A 55 3.40 0.53 2.31
C GLY A 55 2.75 1.47 1.29
N SER A 56 2.46 0.97 0.08
CA SER A 56 1.66 1.70 -0.90
C SER A 56 0.19 1.32 -0.74
N TYR A 57 -0.65 2.24 -0.27
CA TYR A 57 -2.07 2.00 -0.08
C TYR A 57 -2.88 2.91 -1.01
N LYS A 58 -3.84 2.31 -1.72
CA LYS A 58 -4.82 3.06 -2.51
C LYS A 58 -6.05 3.29 -1.65
N ILE A 59 -6.55 4.53 -1.61
CA ILE A 59 -7.74 4.88 -0.84
C ILE A 59 -8.98 4.36 -1.57
N PRO A 60 -9.74 3.40 -1.00
CA PRO A 60 -10.96 2.91 -1.64
C PRO A 60 -12.20 3.72 -1.23
N THR A 61 -12.14 4.51 -0.14
CA THR A 61 -13.31 5.17 0.44
C THR A 61 -13.11 6.66 0.66
N PRO A 62 -14.15 7.49 0.43
CA PRO A 62 -14.11 8.96 0.54
C PRO A 62 -14.04 9.52 1.97
N SER A 63 -13.68 8.72 2.98
CA SER A 63 -13.79 9.14 4.38
C SER A 63 -12.79 10.26 4.77
N MET A 64 -11.80 10.57 3.93
CA MET A 64 -10.84 11.64 4.14
C MET A 64 -10.92 12.71 3.04
N GLU A 65 -12.07 12.84 2.36
CA GLU A 65 -12.25 13.63 1.12
C GLU A 65 -11.73 15.08 1.14
N GLN A 66 -11.61 15.75 2.29
CA GLN A 66 -11.01 17.10 2.34
C GLN A 66 -9.47 17.10 2.37
N ASN A 67 -8.85 16.01 2.79
CA ASN A 67 -7.39 15.88 2.86
C ASN A 67 -6.82 15.00 1.75
N LEU A 68 -7.57 14.01 1.28
CA LEU A 68 -7.11 12.99 0.33
C LEU A 68 -8.28 12.52 -0.56
N MET A 69 -8.09 12.57 -1.88
CA MET A 69 -9.16 12.21 -2.83
C MET A 69 -9.25 10.68 -3.01
N VAL A 70 -10.44 10.20 -3.37
CA VAL A 70 -10.63 8.79 -3.73
C VAL A 70 -9.82 8.47 -4.97
N GLY A 71 -8.94 7.48 -4.87
CA GLY A 71 -8.07 7.06 -5.96
C GLY A 71 -6.60 7.44 -5.80
N ASP A 72 -6.25 8.31 -4.85
CA ASP A 72 -4.87 8.68 -4.57
C ASP A 72 -4.06 7.51 -3.98
N PHE A 73 -2.77 7.49 -4.29
CA PHE A 73 -1.80 6.56 -3.74
C PHE A 73 -1.06 7.21 -2.57
N LEU A 74 -1.11 6.57 -1.41
CA LEU A 74 -0.35 6.99 -0.24
C LEU A 74 0.86 6.11 -0.07
N ILE A 75 2.00 6.75 0.17
CA ILE A 75 3.23 6.11 0.63
C ILE A 75 3.25 6.26 2.15
N VAL A 76 3.10 5.14 2.85
CA VAL A 76 3.10 5.08 4.30
C VAL A 76 4.44 4.51 4.77
N SER A 77 5.10 5.22 5.68
CA SER A 77 6.27 4.71 6.38
C SER A 77 5.82 3.71 7.44
N ASN A 78 6.10 2.42 7.21
CA ASN A 78 5.81 1.38 8.19
C ASN A 78 6.87 1.34 9.30
N LEU A 79 8.05 1.92 9.07
CA LEU A 79 9.16 1.97 10.02
C LEU A 79 8.83 2.80 11.28
N THR A 80 8.06 3.87 11.10
CA THR A 80 7.78 4.84 12.15
C THR A 80 7.15 4.19 13.39
N TYR A 81 6.15 3.33 13.19
CA TYR A 81 5.35 2.71 14.26
C TYR A 81 5.65 1.22 14.49
N GLY A 82 6.67 0.69 13.80
CA GLY A 82 7.05 -0.72 13.92
C GLY A 82 6.47 -1.57 12.79
N PRO A 83 7.28 -1.93 11.78
CA PRO A 83 6.82 -2.72 10.66
C PRO A 83 6.52 -4.15 11.13
N ARG A 84 5.55 -4.78 10.46
CA ARG A 84 5.27 -6.20 10.67
C ARG A 84 6.13 -7.01 9.72
N THR A 85 6.71 -8.10 10.21
CA THR A 85 7.38 -9.05 9.33
C THR A 85 6.39 -9.64 8.33
N PRO A 86 6.82 -9.93 7.10
CA PRO A 86 5.94 -10.50 6.08
C PRO A 86 5.45 -11.88 6.53
N MET A 87 4.14 -12.11 6.44
CA MET A 87 3.51 -13.40 6.77
C MET A 87 3.62 -14.44 5.67
N GLY A 88 4.17 -14.09 4.52
CA GLY A 88 4.33 -14.97 3.37
C GLY A 88 5.24 -14.31 2.33
N ILE A 89 5.68 -15.10 1.36
CA ILE A 89 6.51 -14.61 0.27
C ILE A 89 5.58 -14.07 -0.82
N CYS A 90 5.56 -12.74 -0.96
CA CYS A 90 4.78 -12.06 -1.97
C CYS A 90 5.70 -11.44 -3.02
N VAL A 91 5.25 -11.44 -4.28
CA VAL A 91 6.00 -10.80 -5.37
C VAL A 91 5.93 -9.28 -5.17
N PRO A 92 7.08 -8.59 -5.10
CA PRO A 92 7.11 -7.13 -4.95
C PRO A 92 6.26 -6.44 -6.01
N PHE A 93 5.56 -5.38 -5.62
CA PHE A 93 4.71 -4.57 -6.52
C PHE A 93 3.48 -5.26 -7.09
N THR A 94 3.21 -6.51 -6.73
CA THR A 94 1.97 -7.23 -7.08
C THR A 94 1.19 -7.62 -5.83
N GLN A 95 -0.07 -8.00 -6.01
CA GLN A 95 -0.91 -8.53 -4.93
C GLN A 95 -0.79 -10.05 -4.77
N TRP A 96 0.12 -10.70 -5.50
CA TRP A 96 0.25 -12.15 -5.50
C TRP A 96 1.24 -12.63 -4.45
N CYS A 97 0.81 -13.61 -3.66
CA CYS A 97 1.61 -14.29 -2.63
C CYS A 97 1.59 -15.80 -2.88
N LEU A 98 2.72 -16.46 -2.58
CA LEU A 98 2.86 -17.90 -2.71
C LEU A 98 1.86 -18.62 -1.78
N PRO A 99 0.93 -19.43 -2.33
CA PRO A 99 -0.03 -20.16 -1.52
C PRO A 99 0.67 -21.24 -0.69
N GLY A 100 0.32 -21.36 0.60
CA GLY A 100 0.83 -22.41 1.49
C GLY A 100 2.05 -22.03 2.34
N VAL A 101 2.73 -20.92 2.05
CA VAL A 101 3.86 -20.43 2.88
C VAL A 101 3.33 -19.43 3.92
N LYS A 102 3.35 -19.83 5.20
CA LYS A 102 3.03 -18.96 6.34
C LYS A 102 4.28 -18.74 7.19
N LEU A 103 4.71 -17.49 7.30
CA LEU A 103 5.80 -17.07 8.17
C LEU A 103 5.25 -16.55 9.50
N PRO A 104 5.97 -16.73 10.63
CA PRO A 104 5.58 -16.13 11.90
C PRO A 104 5.64 -14.60 11.77
N SER A 105 4.49 -13.92 11.92
CA SER A 105 4.45 -12.47 11.99
C SER A 105 4.80 -11.98 13.38
N THR A 106 5.84 -11.16 13.47
CA THR A 106 6.19 -10.40 14.67
C THR A 106 6.24 -8.92 14.28
N ARG A 107 5.81 -8.05 15.19
CA ARG A 107 5.97 -6.61 15.05
C ARG A 107 7.33 -6.22 15.60
N ILE A 108 8.13 -5.56 14.78
CA ILE A 108 9.42 -5.00 15.18
C ILE A 108 9.14 -3.70 15.93
N PRO A 109 9.93 -3.33 16.97
CA PRO A 109 9.79 -2.03 17.63
C PRO A 109 9.87 -0.89 16.61
N GLY A 110 8.99 0.10 16.75
CA GLY A 110 8.99 1.32 15.95
C GLY A 110 9.99 2.34 16.48
N PHE A 111 10.24 3.36 15.67
CA PHE A 111 11.06 4.51 16.08
C PHE A 111 10.32 5.47 17.01
N ARG A 112 8.99 5.52 16.93
CA ARG A 112 8.14 6.34 17.78
C ARG A 112 6.76 5.72 17.98
N ASP A 113 6.09 6.13 19.05
CA ASP A 113 4.68 5.81 19.29
C ASP A 113 3.75 6.73 18.49
N VAL A 114 2.46 6.37 18.48
CA VAL A 114 1.41 7.17 17.84
C VAL A 114 1.17 8.42 18.66
N GLU A 115 1.27 9.57 18.00
CA GLU A 115 1.00 10.88 18.60
C GLU A 115 -0.41 11.35 18.23
N ARG A 116 -0.95 12.27 19.04
CA ARG A 116 -2.22 12.93 18.72
C ARG A 116 -2.13 13.60 17.35
N ASN A 117 -3.21 13.49 16.59
CA ASN A 117 -3.38 14.02 15.25
C ASN A 117 -2.54 13.37 14.13
N ASP A 118 -1.81 12.29 14.40
CA ASP A 118 -1.19 11.48 13.35
C ASP A 118 -2.22 10.87 12.38
N ILE A 119 -1.87 10.79 11.09
CA ILE A 119 -2.64 10.01 10.11
C ILE A 119 -2.08 8.59 10.10
N ILE A 120 -2.89 7.63 10.54
CA ILE A 120 -2.50 6.24 10.69
C ILE A 120 -3.27 5.34 9.72
N VAL A 121 -2.58 4.29 9.26
CA VAL A 121 -3.17 3.19 8.49
C VAL A 121 -3.23 1.96 9.37
N PHE A 122 -4.41 1.36 9.50
CA PHE A 122 -4.60 0.16 10.31
C PHE A 122 -5.56 -0.82 9.66
N ASN A 123 -5.41 -2.10 10.02
CA ASN A 123 -6.31 -3.14 9.57
C ASN A 123 -7.61 -3.08 10.37
N VAL A 124 -8.74 -3.16 9.68
CA VAL A 124 -10.07 -3.13 10.28
C VAL A 124 -10.22 -4.26 11.32
N PRO A 125 -10.59 -3.95 12.59
CA PRO A 125 -10.57 -4.93 13.66
C PRO A 125 -11.70 -5.97 13.55
N HIS A 126 -12.88 -5.58 13.05
CA HIS A 126 -14.05 -6.45 12.97
C HIS A 126 -14.01 -7.48 11.83
N GLU A 127 -13.04 -7.39 10.91
CA GLU A 127 -12.88 -8.38 9.85
C GLU A 127 -12.14 -9.63 10.36
N ILE A 128 -12.79 -10.80 10.24
CA ILE A 128 -12.21 -12.11 10.54
C ILE A 128 -11.53 -12.66 9.28
N LYS A 129 -10.44 -12.02 8.87
CA LYS A 129 -9.58 -12.45 7.76
C LYS A 129 -8.12 -12.53 8.24
N PRO A 130 -7.25 -13.31 7.57
CA PRO A 130 -5.80 -13.20 7.78
C PRO A 130 -5.37 -11.74 7.64
N ILE A 131 -4.46 -11.26 8.48
CA ILE A 131 -4.16 -9.81 8.52
C ILE A 131 -3.58 -9.26 7.19
N SER A 132 -3.04 -10.13 6.33
CA SER A 132 -2.62 -9.80 4.96
C SER A 132 -3.77 -9.50 4.01
N GLN A 133 -4.99 -9.95 4.34
CA GLN A 133 -6.20 -9.79 3.54
C GLN A 133 -7.24 -8.88 4.21
N LYS A 134 -6.92 -8.32 5.37
CA LYS A 134 -7.79 -7.35 6.03
C LYS A 134 -7.77 -6.03 5.27
N THR A 135 -8.94 -5.40 5.19
CA THR A 135 -9.07 -4.05 4.64
C THR A 135 -8.26 -3.06 5.47
N ASN A 136 -7.56 -2.15 4.80
CA ASN A 136 -6.80 -1.08 5.44
C ASN A 136 -7.65 0.18 5.50
N TYR A 137 -7.79 0.78 6.68
CA TYR A 137 -8.43 2.06 6.89
C TYR A 137 -7.39 3.12 7.22
N ILE A 138 -7.65 4.34 6.75
CA ILE A 138 -6.81 5.51 6.95
C ILE A 138 -7.63 6.51 7.74
N LYS A 139 -7.15 6.87 8.93
CA LYS A 139 -7.84 7.75 9.87
C LYS A 139 -6.84 8.61 10.62
N ARG A 140 -7.34 9.69 11.24
CA ARG A 140 -6.57 10.51 12.17
C ARG A 140 -6.69 9.96 13.59
N ALA A 141 -5.57 9.86 14.31
CA ALA A 141 -5.52 9.46 15.71
C ALA A 141 -5.85 10.66 16.62
N VAL A 142 -7.15 10.86 16.92
CA VAL A 142 -7.59 12.02 17.71
C VAL A 142 -7.26 11.87 19.21
N ALA A 143 -7.24 10.63 19.71
CA ALA A 143 -6.88 10.31 21.10
C ALA A 143 -5.88 9.14 21.12
N VAL A 144 -4.98 9.15 22.10
CA VAL A 144 -3.99 8.08 22.30
C VAL A 144 -4.19 7.39 23.65
N ALA A 145 -3.44 6.32 23.90
CA ALA A 145 -3.56 5.57 25.15
C ALA A 145 -3.33 6.49 26.37
N GLY A 146 -4.28 6.47 27.32
CA GLY A 146 -4.28 7.34 28.48
C GLY A 146 -5.22 8.53 28.38
N ASP A 147 -5.69 8.88 27.17
CA ASP A 147 -6.65 9.97 26.99
C ASP A 147 -8.09 9.55 27.29
N THR A 148 -8.86 10.52 27.77
CA THR A 148 -10.33 10.43 27.84
C THR A 148 -10.93 11.21 26.67
N LEU A 149 -11.60 10.51 25.77
CA LEU A 149 -12.30 11.10 24.63
C LEU A 149 -13.79 11.22 24.92
N GLU A 150 -14.33 12.42 24.75
CA GLU A 150 -15.76 12.68 24.86
C GLU A 150 -16.26 13.46 23.64
N ILE A 151 -17.50 13.18 23.21
CA ILE A 151 -18.14 13.93 22.13
C ILE A 151 -19.40 14.56 22.70
N ARG A 152 -19.43 15.90 22.83
CA ARG A 152 -20.58 16.66 23.32
C ARG A 152 -21.06 17.59 22.22
N ASN A 153 -22.32 17.48 21.81
CA ASN A 153 -22.90 18.32 20.75
C ASN A 153 -22.07 18.39 19.45
N LYS A 154 -21.52 17.25 19.00
CA LYS A 154 -20.63 17.12 17.82
C LYS A 154 -19.27 17.84 17.96
N VAL A 155 -18.89 18.25 19.16
CA VAL A 155 -17.56 18.77 19.50
C VAL A 155 -16.79 17.69 20.24
N VAL A 156 -15.53 17.48 19.86
CA VAL A 156 -14.65 16.50 20.49
C VAL A 156 -13.92 17.16 21.65
N TYR A 157 -13.90 16.50 22.79
CA TYR A 157 -13.15 16.89 23.99
C TYR A 157 -12.14 15.80 24.32
N ILE A 158 -10.90 16.20 24.57
CA ILE A 158 -9.81 15.32 24.98
C ILE A 158 -9.36 15.78 26.36
N ASN A 159 -9.45 14.88 27.35
CA ASN A 159 -9.11 15.17 28.75
C ASN A 159 -9.87 16.39 29.32
N GLY A 160 -11.09 16.63 28.85
CA GLY A 160 -11.94 17.76 29.26
C GLY A 160 -11.69 19.07 28.50
N GLU A 161 -10.61 19.16 27.72
CA GLU A 161 -10.33 20.31 26.86
C GLU A 161 -10.97 20.13 25.49
N GLU A 162 -11.52 21.21 24.93
CA GLU A 162 -12.09 21.19 23.57
C GLU A 162 -10.98 21.07 22.53
N GLU A 163 -11.04 20.04 21.69
CA GLU A 163 -10.12 19.90 20.56
C GLU A 163 -10.54 20.90 19.47
N LEU A 164 -9.74 21.97 19.32
CA LEU A 164 -10.00 23.02 18.33
C LEU A 164 -10.08 22.42 16.92
N ASN A 165 -11.04 22.94 16.13
CA ASN A 165 -11.37 22.43 14.79
C ASN A 165 -10.10 22.17 13.94
N HIS A 166 -9.83 20.90 13.67
CA HIS A 166 -8.82 20.50 12.69
C HIS A 166 -9.16 21.07 11.31
N GLU A 167 -8.13 21.46 10.53
CA GLU A 167 -8.32 21.76 9.11
C GLU A 167 -9.00 20.56 8.41
N GLY A 168 -10.07 20.84 7.67
CA GLY A 168 -10.86 19.81 6.99
C GLY A 168 -12.00 19.17 7.80
N LEU A 169 -12.41 19.77 8.93
CA LEU A 169 -13.57 19.27 9.69
C LEU A 169 -14.89 19.52 8.93
N GLN A 170 -15.53 18.45 8.46
CA GLN A 170 -16.87 18.51 7.86
C GLN A 170 -17.95 18.34 8.93
N LYS A 171 -18.92 19.27 8.98
CA LYS A 171 -20.12 19.15 9.81
C LYS A 171 -21.34 19.03 8.92
N HIS A 172 -22.08 17.93 9.07
CA HIS A 172 -23.38 17.76 8.42
C HIS A 172 -24.49 18.38 9.28
N TYR A 173 -25.25 19.28 8.65
CA TYR A 173 -26.43 19.91 9.22
C TYR A 173 -27.66 19.50 8.42
N PHE A 174 -28.70 19.04 9.11
CA PHE A 174 -30.02 18.87 8.53
C PHE A 174 -30.80 20.16 8.77
N LEU A 175 -31.03 20.92 7.69
CA LEU A 175 -31.83 22.14 7.73
C LEU A 175 -33.26 21.78 7.33
N LYS A 176 -34.19 21.82 8.28
CA LYS A 176 -35.63 21.78 7.98
C LYS A 176 -36.10 23.21 7.75
N MET A 177 -36.40 23.54 6.50
CA MET A 177 -36.93 24.85 6.15
C MET A 177 -38.43 24.89 6.40
N ASN A 178 -38.95 26.06 6.80
CA ASN A 178 -40.40 26.29 6.83
C ASN A 178 -40.95 26.35 5.39
N ASP A 179 -42.23 25.99 5.20
CA ASP A 179 -42.86 25.79 3.89
C ASP A 179 -42.74 26.96 2.90
N LYS A 180 -42.42 28.16 3.39
CA LYS A 180 -42.31 29.39 2.60
C LYS A 180 -40.87 29.82 2.28
N VAL A 181 -39.86 29.12 2.80
CA VAL A 181 -38.45 29.51 2.64
C VAL A 181 -37.70 28.46 1.83
N ARG A 182 -37.16 28.86 0.68
CA ARG A 182 -36.27 28.05 -0.14
C ARG A 182 -34.87 28.65 -0.13
N LEU A 183 -33.87 27.83 0.17
CA LEU A 183 -32.46 28.17 -0.06
C LEU A 183 -32.13 27.85 -1.51
N SER A 184 -31.65 28.84 -2.26
CA SER A 184 -31.10 28.59 -3.59
C SER A 184 -29.77 27.85 -3.46
N GLU A 185 -29.48 27.00 -4.45
CA GLU A 185 -28.22 26.26 -4.50
C GLU A 185 -27.01 27.21 -4.56
N ALA A 186 -27.15 28.35 -5.26
CA ALA A 186 -26.13 29.40 -5.30
C ALA A 186 -25.79 29.97 -3.91
N LYS A 187 -26.81 30.17 -3.05
CA LYS A 187 -26.61 30.69 -1.70
C LYS A 187 -26.05 29.65 -0.72
N MET A 188 -26.37 28.37 -0.95
CA MET A 188 -25.71 27.26 -0.26
C MET A 188 -24.23 27.18 -0.64
N ARG A 189 -23.91 27.24 -1.93
CA ARG A 189 -22.52 27.22 -2.42
C ARG A 189 -21.71 28.43 -1.93
N SER A 190 -22.30 29.62 -1.82
CA SER A 190 -21.59 30.82 -1.32
C SER A 190 -21.14 30.70 0.14
N VAL A 191 -21.77 29.83 0.93
CA VAL A 191 -21.35 29.54 2.32
C VAL A 191 -20.57 28.23 2.43
N GLY A 192 -20.14 27.65 1.30
CA GLY A 192 -19.43 26.38 1.25
C GLY A 192 -20.29 25.14 1.53
N ALA A 193 -21.62 25.27 1.55
CA ALA A 193 -22.54 24.16 1.79
C ALA A 193 -22.94 23.48 0.47
N GLY A 194 -22.80 22.15 0.42
CA GLY A 194 -23.32 21.31 -0.66
C GLY A 194 -24.66 20.69 -0.27
N ALA A 195 -25.59 20.55 -1.22
CA ALA A 195 -26.80 19.77 -1.01
C ALA A 195 -26.45 18.27 -1.12
N LEU A 196 -26.63 17.51 -0.03
CA LEU A 196 -26.63 16.05 -0.13
C LEU A 196 -27.96 15.66 -0.78
N GLN A 197 -27.89 15.24 -2.05
CA GLN A 197 -29.04 14.76 -2.79
C GLN A 197 -29.67 13.60 -2.01
N ASN A 198 -30.97 13.70 -1.76
CA ASN A 198 -31.75 12.67 -1.09
C ASN A 198 -31.55 11.34 -1.84
N ILE A 199 -30.87 10.37 -1.22
CA ILE A 199 -30.77 9.00 -1.78
C ILE A 199 -32.15 8.38 -1.54
N PRO A 200 -32.95 8.10 -2.57
CA PRO A 200 -34.24 7.49 -2.38
C PRO A 200 -34.03 6.03 -1.96
N GLY A 201 -34.21 5.71 -0.68
CA GLY A 201 -34.23 4.31 -0.22
C GLY A 201 -33.59 3.97 1.13
N GLY A 202 -33.54 4.87 2.11
CA GLY A 202 -33.15 4.52 3.49
C GLY A 202 -34.30 4.69 4.46
N ASN A 203 -34.92 3.58 4.87
CA ASN A 203 -35.78 3.53 6.07
C ASN A 203 -34.91 3.61 7.32
#